data_AF-A0A9E0SW94-F1
#
_entry.id   AF-A0A9E0SW94-F1
#
_cell.length_a   1.000
_cell.length_b   1.000
_cell.length_c   1.000
_cell.angle_alpha   90.00
_cell.angle_beta   90.00
_cell.angle_gamma   90.00
#
_symmetry.space_group_name_H-M   'P 1'
#
loop_
_entity.id
_entity.type
_entity.pdbx_description
1 polymer ?
#
loop_
_entity_poly.entity_id
_entity_poly.type
_entity_poly.pdbx_seq_one_letter_code
_entity_poly.pdbx_strand_id
1 'polypeptide(L)'
;MIAADREFHDFIHELSGSPLIAPAMQAQWTYAQRLMGEVLMRDEKPRDIWDRHEAMRAAVMDGGATTAEKPARRHVTQAATFILTRLRSQRKDAAAAA
;
A
#
# COMPACT_ATOMS: atom_id res chain seq x y z
N MET A 1 -9.72 7.69 6.05
CA MET A 1 -8.94 7.29 4.86
C MET A 1 -7.67 6.55 5.29
N ILE A 2 -6.59 7.21 5.71
CA ILE A 2 -5.33 6.53 6.12
C ILE A 2 -5.50 5.60 7.33
N ALA A 3 -6.28 6.00 8.34
CA ALA A 3 -6.54 5.15 9.51
C ALA A 3 -7.24 3.84 9.12
N ALA A 4 -8.28 3.92 8.29
CA ALA A 4 -9.03 2.76 7.80
C ALA A 4 -8.18 1.87 6.87
N ASP A 5 -7.30 2.46 6.08
CA ASP A 5 -6.33 1.74 5.25
C ASP A 5 -5.35 0.93 6.12
N ARG A 6 -4.78 1.57 7.16
CA ARG A 6 -3.97 0.90 8.17
C ARG A 6 -4.71 -0.25 8.87
N GLU A 7 -5.94 -0.02 9.33
CA GLU A 7 -6.75 -1.05 9.98
C GLU A 7 -7.00 -2.25 9.05
N PHE A 8 -7.24 -2.01 7.77
CA PHE A 8 -7.37 -3.08 6.78
C PHE A 8 -6.09 -3.92 6.67
N HIS A 9 -4.92 -3.28 6.57
CA HIS A 9 -3.65 -3.99 6.51
C HIS A 9 -3.33 -4.74 7.82
N ASP A 10 -3.57 -4.12 8.98
CA ASP A 10 -3.38 -4.75 10.29
C ASP A 10 -4.28 -6.00 10.41
N PHE A 11 -5.53 -5.94 9.94
CA PHE A 11 -6.43 -7.10 9.87
C PHE A 11 -5.85 -8.25 9.00
N ILE A 12 -5.30 -7.95 7.82
CA ILE A 12 -4.66 -8.98 6.98
C ILE A 12 -3.43 -9.58 7.66
N HIS A 13 -2.63 -8.78 8.37
CA HIS A 13 -1.48 -9.29 9.12
C HIS A 13 -1.91 -10.24 10.24
N GLU A 14 -2.99 -9.91 10.96
CA GLU A 14 -3.54 -10.76 12.03
C GLU A 14 -4.08 -12.10 11.49
N LEU A 15 -4.76 -12.08 10.34
CA LEU A 15 -5.27 -13.30 9.69
C LEU A 15 -4.16 -14.31 9.34
N SER A 16 -2.93 -13.86 9.16
CA SER A 16 -1.81 -14.76 8.88
C SER A 16 -1.49 -15.72 10.04
N GLY A 17 -1.93 -15.40 11.26
CA GLY A 17 -1.58 -16.14 12.48
C GLY A 17 -0.08 -16.13 12.83
N SER A 18 0.73 -15.39 12.07
CA SER A 18 2.18 -15.33 12.29
C SER A 18 2.50 -14.37 13.43
N PRO A 19 3.20 -14.82 14.49
CA PRO A 19 3.58 -13.95 15.59
C PRO A 19 4.64 -12.91 15.19
N LEU A 20 5.17 -12.98 13.96
CA LEU A 20 6.26 -12.12 13.49
C LEU A 20 5.79 -11.00 12.55
N ILE A 21 4.71 -11.21 11.79
CA ILE A 21 4.30 -10.29 10.72
C ILE A 21 3.82 -8.95 11.30
N ALA A 22 2.87 -8.96 12.23
CA ALA A 22 2.34 -7.73 12.82
C ALA A 22 3.44 -6.91 13.55
N PRO A 23 4.30 -7.49 14.41
CA PRO A 23 5.41 -6.75 15.02
C PRO A 23 6.41 -6.18 14.00
N ALA A 24 6.75 -6.95 12.96
CA ALA A 24 7.66 -6.46 11.92
C ALA A 24 7.06 -5.25 11.19
N MET A 25 5.75 -5.25 10.93
CA MET A 25 5.07 -4.14 10.25
C MET A 25 4.87 -2.89 11.10
N GLN A 26 4.78 -3.00 12.43
CA GLN A 26 4.71 -1.81 13.29
C GLN A 26 5.91 -0.88 13.06
N ALA A 27 7.12 -1.42 12.86
CA ALA A 27 8.31 -0.62 12.57
C ALA A 27 8.25 0.08 11.19
N GLN A 28 7.49 -0.47 10.24
CA GLN A 28 7.37 0.07 8.88
C GLN A 28 6.21 1.07 8.74
N TRP A 29 5.31 1.15 9.73
CA TRP A 29 4.05 1.87 9.54
C TRP A 29 4.22 3.35 9.26
N THR A 30 5.18 4.00 9.92
CA THR A 30 5.50 5.42 9.70
C THR A 30 5.83 5.71 8.23
N TYR A 31 6.54 4.81 7.56
CA TYR A 31 6.89 4.97 6.14
C TYR A 31 5.71 4.69 5.23
N ALA A 32 4.95 3.63 5.49
CA ALA A 32 3.82 3.26 4.66
C ALA A 32 2.64 4.24 4.81
N GLN A 33 2.41 4.85 5.97
CA GLN A 33 1.42 5.93 6.12
C GLN A 33 1.79 7.19 5.34
N ARG A 34 3.09 7.52 5.26
CA ARG A 34 3.55 8.60 4.36
C ARG A 34 3.28 8.25 2.90
N LEU A 35 3.54 7.01 2.51
CA LEU A 35 3.27 6.51 1.16
C LEU A 35 1.77 6.62 0.81
N MET A 36 0.90 6.15 1.71
CA MET A 36 -0.57 6.26 1.57
C MET A 36 -1.02 7.71 1.42
N GLY A 37 -0.50 8.60 2.27
CA GLY A 37 -0.83 10.03 2.21
C GLY A 37 -0.47 10.65 0.86
N GLU A 38 0.70 10.35 0.32
CA GLU A 38 1.13 10.86 -0.99
C GLU A 38 0.28 10.32 -2.13
N VAL A 39 -0.03 9.01 -2.14
CA VAL A 39 -0.86 8.38 -3.18
C VAL A 39 -2.28 8.96 -3.17
N LEU A 40 -2.88 9.11 -1.98
CA LEU A 40 -4.23 9.64 -1.81
C LEU A 40 -4.37 11.12 -2.19
N MET A 41 -3.30 11.90 -2.03
CA MET A 41 -3.33 13.33 -2.29
C MET A 41 -3.28 13.67 -3.79
N ARG A 42 -2.64 12.83 -4.63
CA ARG A 42 -2.25 13.26 -5.98
C ARG A 42 -2.36 12.24 -7.10
N ASP A 43 -2.30 10.94 -6.81
CA ASP A 43 -2.07 9.94 -7.86
C ASP A 43 -3.24 8.96 -8.03
N GLU A 44 -4.01 8.65 -6.98
CA GLU A 44 -5.14 7.72 -7.07
C GLU A 44 -6.43 8.23 -6.43
N LYS A 45 -7.57 7.85 -7.02
CA LYS A 45 -8.87 8.12 -6.42
C LYS A 45 -9.09 7.17 -5.24
N PRO A 46 -9.62 7.66 -4.11
CA PRO A 46 -10.02 6.83 -2.96
C PRO A 46 -10.76 5.55 -3.33
N ARG A 47 -11.69 5.62 -4.29
CA ARG A 47 -12.51 4.48 -4.73
C ARG A 47 -11.68 3.36 -5.36
N ASP A 48 -10.72 3.71 -6.21
CA ASP A 48 -9.89 2.72 -6.93
C ASP A 48 -9.00 1.93 -5.97
N ILE A 49 -8.62 2.53 -4.83
CA ILE A 49 -7.86 1.87 -3.76
C ILE A 49 -8.78 0.90 -3.00
N TRP A 50 -9.99 1.34 -2.64
CA TRP A 50 -10.95 0.49 -1.95
C TRP A 50 -11.42 -0.70 -2.79
N ASP A 51 -11.61 -0.53 -4.10
CA ASP A 51 -11.92 -1.63 -5.02
C ASP A 51 -10.80 -2.70 -5.02
N ARG A 52 -9.53 -2.29 -4.88
CA ARG A 52 -8.40 -3.23 -4.74
C ARG A 52 -8.41 -3.93 -3.40
N HIS A 53 -8.73 -3.21 -2.31
CA HIS A 53 -8.83 -3.81 -0.97
C HIS A 53 -9.94 -4.84 -0.91
N GLU A 54 -11.09 -4.55 -1.54
CA GLU A 54 -12.19 -5.49 -1.66
C GLU A 54 -11.78 -6.75 -2.44
N ALA A 55 -11.09 -6.59 -3.58
CA ALA A 55 -10.57 -7.72 -4.35
C ALA A 55 -9.57 -8.57 -3.55
N MET A 56 -8.67 -7.94 -2.78
CA MET A 56 -7.75 -8.64 -1.89
C MET A 56 -8.50 -9.40 -0.79
N ARG A 57 -9.46 -8.75 -0.13
CA ARG A 57 -10.28 -9.36 0.92
C ARG A 57 -11.04 -10.58 0.39
N ALA A 58 -11.68 -10.46 -0.77
CA ALA A 58 -12.41 -11.56 -1.40
C ALA A 58 -11.48 -12.76 -1.68
N ALA A 59 -10.30 -12.51 -2.25
CA ALA A 59 -9.34 -13.56 -2.54
C ALA A 59 -8.80 -14.27 -1.27
N VAL A 60 -8.62 -13.52 -0.17
CA VAL A 60 -8.25 -14.08 1.14
C VAL A 60 -9.39 -14.95 1.70
N MET A 61 -10.64 -14.49 1.63
CA MET A 61 -11.80 -15.24 2.11
C MET A 61 -12.05 -16.53 1.33
N ASP A 62 -11.74 -16.54 0.03
CA ASP A 62 -11.81 -17.75 -0.82
C ASP A 62 -10.68 -18.75 -0.54
N GLY A 63 -9.73 -18.43 0.36
CA GLY A 63 -8.62 -19.31 0.74
C GLY A 63 -7.53 -19.47 -0.34
N GLY A 64 -7.58 -18.66 -1.40
CA GLY A 64 -6.64 -18.75 -2.52
C GLY A 64 -5.37 -17.94 -2.26
N ALA A 65 -4.30 -18.61 -1.80
CA ALA A 65 -3.03 -17.93 -1.49
C ALA A 65 -2.47 -17.16 -2.71
N THR A 66 -2.42 -17.77 -3.89
CA THR A 66 -1.91 -17.13 -5.11
C THR A 66 -2.83 -16.03 -5.62
N THR A 67 -4.15 -16.20 -5.49
CA THR A 67 -5.14 -15.22 -5.94
C THR A 67 -5.19 -14.01 -5.00
N ALA A 68 -4.83 -14.16 -3.73
CA ALA A 68 -4.68 -13.07 -2.77
C ALA A 68 -3.32 -12.35 -2.91
N GLU A 69 -2.24 -13.10 -3.13
CA GLU A 69 -0.88 -12.55 -3.21
C GLU A 69 -0.70 -11.64 -4.43
N LYS A 70 -1.20 -12.05 -5.61
CA LYS A 70 -1.04 -11.30 -6.86
C LYS A 70 -1.59 -9.86 -6.79
N PRO A 71 -2.83 -9.61 -6.35
CA PRO A 71 -3.34 -8.24 -6.20
C PRO A 71 -2.62 -7.47 -5.09
N ALA A 72 -2.23 -8.11 -3.99
CA ALA A 72 -1.47 -7.46 -2.92
C ALA A 72 -0.10 -6.95 -3.40
N ARG A 73 0.66 -7.79 -4.11
CA ARG A 73 1.94 -7.37 -4.72
C ARG A 73 1.74 -6.25 -5.73
N ARG A 74 0.69 -6.32 -6.55
CA ARG A 74 0.37 -5.26 -7.51
C ARG A 74 0.08 -3.95 -6.79
N HIS A 75 -0.77 -3.98 -5.76
CA HIS A 75 -1.13 -2.81 -4.96
C HIS A 75 0.11 -2.09 -4.41
N VAL A 76 1.00 -2.81 -3.70
CA VAL A 76 2.20 -2.19 -3.10
C VAL A 76 3.21 -1.69 -4.15
N THR A 77 3.39 -2.43 -5.24
CA THR A 77 4.34 -2.05 -6.31
C THR A 77 3.85 -0.82 -7.08
N GLN A 78 2.54 -0.69 -7.29
CA GLN A 78 1.94 0.50 -7.92
C GLN A 78 2.15 1.73 -7.04
N ALA A 79 1.84 1.63 -5.74
CA ALA A 79 2.07 2.71 -4.78
C ALA A 79 3.54 3.15 -4.76
N ALA A 80 4.48 2.20 -4.74
CA ALA A 80 5.91 2.48 -4.81
C ALA A 80 6.32 3.17 -6.12
N THR A 81 5.74 2.75 -7.25
CA THR A 81 6.04 3.32 -8.58
C THR A 81 5.66 4.80 -8.65
N PHE A 82 4.52 5.18 -8.10
CA PHE A 82 4.09 6.59 -8.05
C PHE A 82 5.11 7.46 -7.31
N ILE A 83 5.49 7.03 -6.11
CA ILE A 83 6.42 7.77 -5.26
C ILE A 83 7.80 7.89 -5.92
N LEU A 84 8.33 6.79 -6.45
CA LEU A 84 9.64 6.79 -7.09
C LEU A 84 9.67 7.66 -8.35
N THR A 85 8.60 7.61 -9.16
CA THR A 85 8.48 8.44 -10.37
C THR A 85 8.48 9.92 -10.01
N ARG A 86 7.71 10.29 -8.98
CA ARG A 86 7.65 11.67 -8.50
C ARG A 86 8.97 12.17 -7.92
N LEU A 87 9.59 11.41 -7.03
CA LEU A 87 10.88 11.79 -6.44
C LEU A 87 11.95 12.00 -7.53
N ARG A 88 11.90 11.17 -8.59
CA ARG A 88 12.77 11.34 -9.76
C ARG A 88 12.47 12.62 -10.53
N SER A 89 11.20 12.99 -10.70
CA SER A 89 10.79 14.25 -11.34
C SER A 89 11.27 15.46 -10.53
N GLN A 90 10.97 15.50 -9.23
CA GLN A 90 11.34 16.60 -8.35
C GLN A 90 12.86 16.82 -8.32
N ARG A 91 13.64 15.73 -8.33
CA ARG A 91 15.11 15.81 -8.41
C ARG A 91 15.60 16.38 -9.74
N LYS A 92 14.95 16.07 -10.86
CA LYS A 92 15.27 16.65 -12.17
C LYS A 92 14.97 18.14 -12.20
N ASP A 93 13.81 18.55 -11.68
CA ASP A 93 13.39 19.96 -11.66
C ASP A 93 14.34 20.80 -10.79
N ALA A 94 14.73 20.27 -9.62
CA ALA A 94 15.71 20.91 -8.75
C ALA A 94 17.11 21.04 -9.40
N ALA A 95 17.53 20.04 -10.17
CA ALA A 95 18.81 20.08 -10.88
C ALA A 95 18.79 21.03 -12.10
N ALA A 96 17.63 21.25 -12.72
CA ALA A 96 17.46 22.20 -13.82
C ALA A 96 17.35 23.66 -13.36
N ALA A 97 17.00 23.87 -12.08
CA ALA A 97 16.89 25.19 -11.46
C ALA A 97 18.19 25.68 -10.78
N ALA A 98 19.22 24.85 -10.74
CA ALA A 98 20.54 25.12 -10.14
C ALA A 98 21.58 25.43 -11.23
#